data_AF-A7S1W1-F1
#
_entry.id   AF-A7S1W1-F1
#
_cell.length_a   1.000
_cell.length_b   1.000
_cell.length_c   1.000
_cell.angle_alpha   90.00
_cell.angle_beta   90.00
_cell.angle_gamma   90.00
#
_symmetry.space_group_name_H-M   'P 1'
#
loop_
_entity.id
_entity.type
_entity.pdbx_description
1 polymer ?
#
loop_
_entity_poly.entity_id
_entity_poly.type
_entity_poly.pdbx_seq_one_letter_code
_entity_poly.pdbx_strand_id
1 'polypeptide(L)'
;WFVSSWQPCSSKCGKGVQTRKVICKKQQRDGTATEVLGSLCTEDKPSSVRNCINKACHLKWYTGQWSKCFAMCGVGRRRRLVRCPRIGKCSQLTKPPSTQACFKQPCDEWATGNWGECSAKCGSGYQRRLVKCRNALTRQLSDKCPQRTRPVDVRQCKTKECDKGK
;
A
#
# COMPACT_ATOMS: atom_id res chain seq x y z
N TRP A 1 38.17 7.43 -40.61
CA TRP A 1 37.28 6.86 -39.58
C TRP A 1 35.95 6.42 -40.18
N PHE A 2 35.46 5.24 -39.82
CA PHE A 2 34.08 4.83 -40.08
C PHE A 2 33.18 5.21 -38.89
N VAL A 3 32.06 5.87 -39.17
CA VAL A 3 31.14 6.41 -38.16
C VAL A 3 29.75 5.84 -38.39
N SER A 4 29.20 5.15 -37.39
CA SER A 4 27.83 4.64 -37.47
C SER A 4 26.79 5.73 -37.19
N SER A 5 25.52 5.42 -37.48
CA SER A 5 24.39 6.17 -36.95
C SER A 5 24.37 6.13 -35.41
N TRP A 6 23.72 7.12 -34.81
CA TRP A 6 23.53 7.20 -33.37
C TRP A 6 22.50 6.18 -32.89
N GLN A 7 22.81 5.49 -31.80
CA GLN A 7 21.85 4.66 -31.09
C GLN A 7 20.78 5.55 -30.40
N PRO A 8 19.63 4.98 -30.01
CA PRO A 8 18.62 5.71 -29.22
C PRO A 8 19.19 6.33 -27.95
N CYS A 9 18.60 7.44 -27.51
CA CYS A 9 19.01 8.12 -26.28
C CYS A 9 18.87 7.20 -25.06
N SER A 10 19.89 7.18 -24.19
CA SER A 10 19.94 6.33 -22.99
C SER A 10 18.76 6.55 -22.02
N SER A 11 18.19 7.75 -22.02
CA SER A 11 17.09 8.15 -21.14
C SER A 11 15.82 8.32 -21.97
N LYS A 12 14.70 7.69 -21.58
CA LYS A 12 13.40 7.85 -22.27
C LYS A 12 12.80 9.27 -22.17
N CYS A 13 13.25 10.07 -21.21
CA CYS A 13 12.85 11.48 -21.02
C CYS A 13 14.00 12.27 -20.42
N GLY A 14 13.99 13.60 -20.57
CA GLY A 14 15.02 14.48 -20.00
C GLY A 14 16.39 14.30 -20.64
N LYS A 15 17.45 14.58 -19.86
CA LYS A 15 18.85 14.49 -20.34
C LYS A 15 19.30 13.03 -20.41
N GLY A 16 20.03 12.70 -21.46
CA GLY A 16 20.67 11.42 -21.63
C GLY A 16 21.85 11.51 -22.58
N VAL A 17 22.34 10.35 -22.98
CA VAL A 17 23.50 10.21 -23.86
C VAL A 17 23.15 9.27 -25.01
N GLN A 18 23.60 9.60 -26.22
CA GLN A 18 23.62 8.70 -27.37
C GLN A 18 25.04 8.23 -27.62
N THR A 19 25.17 6.97 -28.01
CA THR A 19 26.42 6.33 -28.38
C THR A 19 26.41 5.94 -29.86
N ARG A 20 27.56 5.99 -30.51
CA ARG A 20 27.77 5.46 -31.87
C ARG A 20 29.13 4.80 -31.96
N LYS A 21 29.28 3.86 -32.90
CA LYS A 21 30.57 3.23 -33.17
C LYS A 21 31.43 4.17 -34.03
N VAL A 22 32.68 4.34 -33.61
CA VAL A 22 33.71 5.09 -34.34
C VAL A 22 34.95 4.20 -34.38
N ILE A 23 35.19 3.59 -35.54
CA ILE A 23 36.25 2.60 -35.75
C ILE A 23 37.12 3.00 -36.94
N CYS A 24 38.41 2.70 -36.88
CA CYS A 24 39.32 2.96 -38.00
C CYS A 24 39.16 1.81 -39.00
N LYS A 25 38.96 2.13 -40.28
CA LYS A 25 38.85 1.13 -41.35
C LYS A 25 39.82 1.44 -42.48
N LYS A 26 40.48 0.42 -43.01
CA LYS A 26 41.32 0.48 -44.21
C LYS A 26 40.53 -0.09 -45.39
N GLN A 27 40.46 0.67 -46.47
CA GLN A 27 39.81 0.23 -47.71
C GLN A 27 40.80 -0.61 -48.53
N GLN A 28 40.38 -1.81 -48.91
CA GLN A 28 41.13 -2.75 -49.73
C GLN A 28 40.83 -2.51 -51.22
N ARG A 29 41.69 -3.08 -52.09
CA ARG A 29 41.61 -2.87 -53.55
C ARG A 29 40.34 -3.46 -54.18
N ASP A 30 39.72 -4.43 -53.53
CA ASP A 30 38.46 -5.06 -53.91
C ASP A 30 37.22 -4.23 -53.49
N GLY A 31 37.43 -3.06 -52.88
CA GLY A 31 36.37 -2.19 -52.38
C GLY A 31 35.87 -2.55 -50.97
N THR A 32 36.32 -3.63 -50.34
CA THR A 32 35.96 -3.96 -48.96
C THR A 32 36.71 -3.08 -47.95
N ALA A 33 36.06 -2.79 -46.82
CA ALA A 33 36.64 -2.00 -45.74
C ALA A 33 36.82 -2.87 -44.50
N THR A 34 38.07 -3.05 -44.07
CA THR A 34 38.43 -3.86 -42.88
C THR A 34 38.77 -2.98 -41.70
N GLU A 35 38.39 -3.39 -40.49
CA GLU A 35 38.71 -2.66 -39.26
C GLU A 35 40.19 -2.81 -38.90
N VAL A 36 40.83 -1.71 -38.54
CA VAL A 36 42.26 -1.64 -38.20
C VAL A 36 42.48 -0.84 -36.91
N LEU A 37 43.71 -0.88 -36.37
CA LEU A 37 44.07 -0.13 -35.16
C LEU A 37 43.80 1.37 -35.33
N GLY A 38 43.25 1.99 -34.29
CA GLY A 38 42.88 3.41 -34.29
C GLY A 38 44.03 4.36 -34.56
N SER A 39 45.26 3.99 -34.20
CA SER A 39 46.48 4.76 -34.45
C SER A 39 46.84 4.92 -35.93
N LEU A 40 46.26 4.11 -36.81
CA LEU A 40 46.47 4.20 -38.26
C LEU A 40 45.61 5.29 -38.92
N CYS A 41 44.63 5.82 -38.20
CA CYS A 41 43.86 6.98 -38.63
C CYS A 41 44.54 8.25 -38.07
N THR A 42 45.04 9.11 -38.96
CA THR A 42 45.74 10.36 -38.60
C THR A 42 44.80 11.52 -38.27
N GLU A 43 43.58 11.48 -38.79
CA GLU A 43 42.54 12.47 -38.49
C GLU A 43 42.04 12.33 -37.06
N ASP A 44 41.58 13.45 -36.47
CA ASP A 44 40.98 13.46 -35.15
C ASP A 44 39.81 12.47 -35.06
N LYS A 45 39.83 11.64 -34.01
CA LYS A 45 38.78 10.64 -33.80
C LYS A 45 37.44 11.33 -33.51
N PRO A 46 36.41 11.12 -34.35
CA PRO A 46 35.10 11.70 -34.10
C PRO A 46 34.52 11.21 -32.77
N SER A 47 33.72 12.06 -32.10
CA SER A 47 33.10 11.65 -30.84
C SER A 47 32.18 10.44 -31.02
N SER A 48 32.35 9.44 -30.14
CA SER A 48 31.47 8.28 -30.00
C SER A 48 30.28 8.54 -29.08
N VAL A 49 30.23 9.71 -28.43
CA VAL A 49 29.27 10.06 -27.39
C VAL A 49 28.72 11.46 -27.62
N ARG A 50 27.39 11.63 -27.54
CA ARG A 50 26.79 12.97 -27.53
C ARG A 50 25.63 13.06 -26.54
N ASN A 51 25.38 14.28 -26.06
CA ASN A 51 24.21 14.57 -25.24
C ASN A 51 22.93 14.53 -26.09
N CYS A 52 21.85 14.01 -25.51
CA CYS A 52 20.50 14.06 -26.06
C CYS A 52 19.53 14.59 -25.00
N ILE A 53 18.46 15.26 -25.46
CA ILE A 53 17.37 15.72 -24.61
C ILE A 53 16.07 15.18 -25.21
N ASN A 54 15.45 14.23 -24.52
CA ASN A 54 14.12 13.76 -24.84
C ASN A 54 13.06 14.66 -24.20
N LYS A 55 11.80 14.57 -24.68
CA LYS A 55 10.66 15.37 -24.16
C LYS A 55 10.68 15.42 -22.62
N ALA A 56 10.28 16.57 -22.07
CA ALA A 56 10.30 16.82 -20.63
C ALA A 56 9.65 15.65 -19.89
N CYS A 57 10.37 15.11 -18.89
CA CYS A 57 9.87 14.03 -18.07
C CYS A 57 8.53 14.41 -17.43
N HIS A 58 7.68 13.41 -17.23
CA HIS A 58 6.46 13.62 -16.46
C HIS A 58 6.81 14.19 -15.09
N LEU A 59 6.05 15.20 -14.66
CA LEU A 59 6.18 15.74 -13.33
C LEU A 59 5.74 14.68 -12.30
N LYS A 60 6.29 14.76 -11.10
CA LYS A 60 5.91 13.88 -10.00
C LYS A 60 4.58 14.31 -9.40
N TRP A 61 3.79 13.35 -8.97
CA TRP A 61 2.60 13.60 -8.13
C TRP A 61 3.02 14.00 -6.72
N TYR A 62 2.29 14.95 -6.15
CA TYR A 62 2.44 15.37 -4.76
C TYR A 62 1.25 14.88 -3.96
N THR A 63 1.53 14.36 -2.77
CA THR A 63 0.51 13.84 -1.85
C THR A 63 0.52 14.63 -0.55
N GLY A 64 -0.66 14.93 -0.04
CA GLY A 64 -0.84 15.47 1.30
C GLY A 64 -0.92 14.37 2.36
N GLN A 65 -1.07 14.78 3.62
CA GLN A 65 -1.40 13.87 4.71
C GLN A 65 -2.79 13.27 4.54
N TRP A 66 -2.99 12.08 5.09
CA TRP A 66 -4.30 11.46 5.18
C TRP A 66 -5.17 12.17 6.21
N SER A 67 -6.44 12.36 5.88
CA SER A 67 -7.46 12.79 6.83
C SER A 67 -7.66 11.75 7.93
N LYS A 68 -8.36 12.16 9.00
CA LYS A 68 -8.96 11.20 9.93
C LYS A 68 -9.91 10.25 9.19
N CYS A 69 -10.12 9.08 9.76
CA CYS A 69 -11.07 8.11 9.25
C CYS A 69 -12.49 8.69 9.35
N PHE A 70 -13.26 8.63 8.27
CA PHE A 70 -14.64 9.13 8.25
C PHE A 70 -15.64 8.20 8.91
N ALA A 71 -15.23 6.98 9.27
CA ALA A 71 -16.05 6.09 10.08
C ALA A 71 -15.72 6.23 11.56
N MET A 72 -16.75 6.15 12.39
CA MET A 72 -16.62 6.13 13.86
C MET A 72 -16.22 4.74 14.37
N CYS A 73 -16.74 3.69 13.72
CA CYS A 73 -16.45 2.27 13.99
C CYS A 73 -16.34 1.50 12.67
N GLY A 74 -15.83 0.27 12.73
CA GLY A 74 -15.73 -0.64 11.59
C GLY A 74 -14.81 -0.14 10.49
N VAL A 75 -15.18 -0.47 9.24
CA VAL A 75 -14.43 -0.08 8.05
C VAL A 75 -14.93 1.28 7.56
N GLY A 76 -13.99 2.22 7.39
CA GLY A 76 -14.25 3.55 6.87
C GLY A 76 -13.36 3.92 5.70
N ARG A 77 -13.45 5.19 5.30
CA ARG A 77 -12.56 5.80 4.30
C ARG A 77 -11.88 7.03 4.86
N ARG A 78 -10.64 7.25 4.42
CA ARG A 78 -9.89 8.49 4.61
C ARG A 78 -9.42 9.01 3.27
N ARG A 79 -9.26 10.33 3.15
CA ARG A 79 -8.84 11.01 1.92
C ARG A 79 -7.54 11.76 2.11
N ARG A 80 -6.81 11.99 1.02
CA ARG A 80 -5.66 12.90 1.00
C ARG A 80 -5.66 13.72 -0.28
N LEU A 81 -4.96 14.85 -0.23
CA LEU A 81 -4.66 15.62 -1.44
C LEU A 81 -3.76 14.80 -2.37
N VAL A 82 -4.09 14.76 -3.66
CA VAL A 82 -3.23 14.24 -4.72
C VAL A 82 -3.23 15.29 -5.84
N ARG A 83 -2.09 15.96 -6.03
CA ARG A 83 -1.97 17.09 -6.94
C ARG A 83 -0.80 16.91 -7.90
N CYS A 84 -1.03 17.23 -9.16
CA CYS A 84 0.03 17.41 -10.13
C CYS A 84 0.40 18.90 -10.21
N PRO A 85 1.68 19.30 -10.28
CA PRO A 85 2.06 20.71 -10.36
C PRO A 85 1.49 21.42 -11.59
N ARG A 86 1.36 20.70 -12.70
CA ARG A 86 0.79 21.20 -13.95
C ARG A 86 -0.15 20.17 -14.53
N ILE A 87 -1.36 20.59 -14.90
CA ILE A 87 -2.40 19.72 -15.45
C ILE A 87 -1.84 18.96 -16.66
N GLY A 88 -2.07 17.64 -16.69
CA GLY A 88 -1.62 16.76 -17.78
C GLY A 88 -0.12 16.44 -17.84
N LYS A 89 0.72 17.00 -16.95
CA LYS A 89 2.18 16.74 -16.99
C LYS A 89 2.62 15.56 -16.12
N CYS A 90 1.82 15.11 -15.17
CA CYS A 90 2.12 13.90 -14.39
C CYS A 90 1.57 12.65 -15.07
N SER A 91 2.30 11.55 -14.96
CA SER A 91 1.88 10.25 -15.53
C SER A 91 0.71 9.67 -14.75
N GLN A 92 -0.41 9.40 -15.43
CA GLN A 92 -1.60 8.80 -14.79
C GLN A 92 -1.34 7.38 -14.27
N LEU A 93 -0.43 6.63 -14.89
CA LEU A 93 -0.01 5.30 -14.43
C LEU A 93 0.62 5.33 -13.03
N THR A 94 1.19 6.48 -12.66
CA THR A 94 1.84 6.69 -11.36
C THR A 94 0.98 7.49 -10.38
N LYS A 95 -0.29 7.75 -10.71
CA LYS A 95 -1.17 8.57 -9.88
C LYS A 95 -1.47 7.84 -8.57
N PRO A 96 -1.06 8.39 -7.42
CA PRO A 96 -1.33 7.76 -6.13
C PRO A 96 -2.82 7.85 -5.79
N PRO A 97 -3.36 6.93 -4.96
CA PRO A 97 -4.76 6.96 -4.56
C PRO A 97 -5.05 8.18 -3.67
N SER A 98 -6.18 8.84 -3.93
CA SER A 98 -6.70 9.94 -3.12
C SER A 98 -7.59 9.47 -1.97
N THR A 99 -8.00 8.21 -1.97
CA THR A 99 -8.86 7.59 -0.94
C THR A 99 -8.28 6.25 -0.53
N GLN A 100 -8.38 5.92 0.76
CA GLN A 100 -7.95 4.64 1.30
C GLN A 100 -8.92 4.16 2.38
N ALA A 101 -9.06 2.84 2.52
CA ALA A 101 -9.74 2.23 3.65
C ALA A 101 -9.03 2.56 4.97
N CYS A 102 -9.80 2.67 6.05
CA CYS A 102 -9.31 2.77 7.41
C CYS A 102 -10.14 1.88 8.33
N PHE A 103 -9.53 1.41 9.41
CA PHE A 103 -10.14 0.46 10.32
C PHE A 103 -10.25 1.07 11.72
N LYS A 104 -11.44 0.96 12.30
CA LYS A 104 -11.77 1.34 13.67
C LYS A 104 -12.26 0.11 14.42
N GLN A 105 -12.53 0.27 15.72
CA GLN A 105 -13.14 -0.77 16.53
C GLN A 105 -14.46 -1.24 15.90
N PRO A 106 -14.83 -2.53 16.01
CA PRO A 106 -16.08 -3.05 15.45
C PRO A 106 -17.30 -2.21 15.83
N CYS A 107 -18.25 -2.11 14.91
CA CYS A 107 -19.50 -1.39 15.19
C CYS A 107 -20.47 -2.18 16.07
N ASP A 108 -20.27 -3.48 16.19
CA ASP A 108 -21.12 -4.38 16.96
C ASP A 108 -20.29 -4.96 18.11
N GLU A 109 -20.82 -4.83 19.32
CA GLU A 109 -20.18 -5.24 20.57
C GLU A 109 -21.09 -6.14 21.41
N TRP A 110 -20.48 -7.06 22.15
CA TRP A 110 -21.19 -7.82 23.18
C TRP A 110 -21.39 -6.96 24.42
N ALA A 111 -22.64 -6.83 24.85
CA ALA A 111 -23.03 -6.18 26.09
C ALA A 111 -23.49 -7.22 27.11
N THR A 112 -22.98 -7.11 28.34
CA THR A 112 -23.35 -8.00 29.44
C THR A 112 -24.11 -7.25 30.52
N GLY A 113 -25.17 -7.85 31.04
CA GLY A 113 -25.80 -7.42 32.29
C GLY A 113 -25.03 -7.91 33.51
N ASN A 114 -25.52 -7.51 34.69
CA ASN A 114 -25.05 -8.05 35.96
C ASN A 114 -25.37 -9.55 36.07
N TRP A 115 -24.56 -10.27 36.86
CA TRP A 115 -24.89 -11.63 37.25
C TRP A 115 -26.11 -11.62 38.17
N GLY A 116 -27.09 -12.47 37.88
CA GLY A 116 -28.21 -12.72 38.78
C GLY A 116 -27.78 -13.48 40.02
N GLU A 117 -28.73 -13.73 40.91
CA GLU A 117 -28.49 -14.48 42.15
C GLU A 117 -28.06 -15.93 41.89
N CYS A 118 -27.37 -16.52 42.87
CA CYS A 118 -26.99 -17.92 42.79
C CYS A 118 -28.24 -18.80 42.86
N SER A 119 -28.36 -19.77 41.96
CA SER A 119 -29.51 -20.67 41.91
C SER A 119 -29.67 -21.52 43.19
N ALA A 120 -28.58 -21.71 43.95
CA ALA A 120 -28.57 -22.49 45.16
C ALA A 120 -28.50 -21.57 46.39
N LYS A 121 -29.44 -21.73 47.33
CA LYS A 121 -29.43 -20.99 48.61
C LYS A 121 -28.31 -21.43 49.56
N CYS A 122 -27.80 -22.65 49.35
CA CYS A 122 -26.64 -23.21 50.04
C CYS A 122 -25.87 -24.15 49.09
N GLY A 123 -24.59 -24.40 49.35
CA GLY A 123 -23.75 -25.29 48.54
C GLY A 123 -23.29 -24.68 47.21
N SER A 124 -23.26 -25.50 46.15
CA SER A 124 -22.85 -25.07 44.80
C SER A 124 -24.06 -24.85 43.89
N GLY A 125 -24.02 -23.79 43.09
CA GLY A 125 -25.08 -23.46 42.13
C GLY A 125 -24.53 -22.74 40.90
N TYR A 126 -25.43 -22.12 40.15
CA TYR A 126 -25.10 -21.35 38.95
C TYR A 126 -25.74 -19.95 39.00
N GLN A 127 -25.01 -18.97 38.49
CA GLN A 127 -25.53 -17.63 38.19
C GLN A 127 -25.68 -17.50 36.67
N ARG A 128 -26.70 -16.76 36.26
CA ARG A 128 -26.94 -16.40 34.86
C ARG A 128 -26.82 -14.89 34.69
N ARG A 129 -26.38 -14.43 33.52
CA ARG A 129 -26.43 -13.03 33.14
C ARG A 129 -26.95 -12.88 31.72
N LEU A 130 -27.47 -11.69 31.43
CA LEU A 130 -27.87 -11.36 30.08
C LEU A 130 -26.64 -11.05 29.21
N VAL A 131 -26.57 -11.65 28.02
CA VAL A 131 -25.54 -11.35 27.01
C VAL A 131 -26.26 -11.02 25.71
N LYS A 132 -26.13 -9.78 25.24
CA LYS A 132 -26.79 -9.30 24.01
C LYS A 132 -25.75 -8.68 23.10
N CYS A 133 -25.86 -8.94 21.80
CA CYS A 133 -25.09 -8.21 20.80
C CYS A 133 -25.82 -6.90 20.48
N ARG A 134 -25.08 -5.80 20.42
CA ARG A 134 -25.64 -4.47 20.11
C ARG A 134 -24.68 -3.65 19.27
N ASN A 135 -25.24 -2.69 18.56
CA ASN A 135 -24.44 -1.68 17.89
C ASN A 135 -23.85 -0.70 18.92
N ALA A 136 -22.54 -0.44 18.85
CA ALA A 136 -21.81 0.42 19.76
C ALA A 136 -22.24 1.90 19.68
N LEU A 137 -22.72 2.36 18.52
CA LEU A 137 -23.16 3.74 18.30
C LEU A 137 -24.62 3.94 18.70
N THR A 138 -25.53 3.11 18.18
CA THR A 138 -26.98 3.30 18.37
C THR A 138 -27.53 2.59 19.60
N ARG A 139 -26.74 1.70 20.22
CA ARG A 139 -27.15 0.78 21.30
C ARG A 139 -28.29 -0.17 20.92
N GLN A 140 -28.71 -0.20 19.66
CA GLN A 140 -29.75 -1.12 19.18
C GLN A 140 -29.23 -2.56 19.13
N LEU A 141 -30.13 -3.52 19.27
CA LEU A 141 -29.80 -4.94 19.14
C LEU A 141 -29.25 -5.24 17.74
N SER A 142 -28.29 -6.15 17.68
CA SER A 142 -27.61 -6.59 16.46
C SER A 142 -27.27 -8.06 16.61
N ASP A 143 -27.05 -8.75 15.48
CA ASP A 143 -26.61 -10.15 15.45
C ASP A 143 -25.23 -10.31 14.82
N LYS A 144 -24.53 -9.20 14.55
CA LYS A 144 -23.26 -9.18 13.80
C LYS A 144 -22.03 -9.37 14.67
N CYS A 145 -22.19 -9.56 15.97
CA CYS A 145 -21.07 -9.75 16.88
C CYS A 145 -20.41 -11.13 16.64
N PRO A 146 -19.06 -11.22 16.64
CA PRO A 146 -18.39 -12.49 16.45
C PRO A 146 -18.68 -13.47 17.60
N GLN A 147 -19.22 -14.65 17.28
CA GLN A 147 -19.58 -15.67 18.28
C GLN A 147 -18.39 -16.15 19.12
N ARG A 148 -17.18 -16.23 18.52
CA ARG A 148 -15.94 -16.56 19.23
C ARG A 148 -15.60 -15.61 20.38
N THR A 149 -16.17 -14.40 20.38
CA THR A 149 -15.96 -13.38 21.41
C THR A 149 -17.15 -13.25 22.36
N ARG A 150 -18.20 -14.09 22.20
CA ARG A 150 -19.40 -14.04 23.02
C ARG A 150 -19.03 -14.36 24.48
N PRO A 151 -19.25 -13.42 25.41
CA PRO A 151 -19.01 -13.68 26.82
C PRO A 151 -19.92 -14.80 27.34
N VAL A 152 -19.44 -15.57 28.32
CA VAL A 152 -20.26 -16.59 28.99
C VAL A 152 -21.48 -15.97 29.65
N ASP A 153 -22.63 -16.62 29.53
CA ASP A 153 -23.91 -16.22 30.12
C ASP A 153 -24.26 -17.01 31.39
N VAL A 154 -23.49 -18.05 31.70
CA VAL A 154 -23.62 -18.88 32.90
C VAL A 154 -22.27 -19.05 33.58
N ARG A 155 -22.22 -18.96 34.91
CA ARG A 155 -21.04 -19.30 35.72
C ARG A 155 -21.41 -20.04 36.99
N GLN A 156 -20.47 -20.80 37.55
CA GLN A 156 -20.65 -21.41 38.87
C GLN A 156 -20.58 -20.36 39.99
N CYS A 157 -21.33 -20.62 41.06
CA CYS A 157 -21.31 -19.86 42.31
C CYS A 157 -21.31 -20.82 43.50
N LYS A 158 -20.75 -20.37 44.62
CA LYS A 158 -20.81 -21.07 45.90
C LYS A 158 -21.51 -20.17 46.91
N THR A 159 -22.47 -20.74 47.63
CA THR A 159 -23.14 -20.10 48.77
C THR A 159 -22.72 -20.79 50.07
N LYS A 160 -23.31 -20.39 51.19
CA LYS A 160 -23.05 -21.00 52.51
C LYS A 160 -23.27 -22.51 52.46
N GLU A 161 -22.58 -23.27 53.30
CA GLU A 161 -22.79 -24.72 53.36
C GLU A 161 -24.24 -25.06 53.72
N CYS A 162 -24.76 -26.15 53.14
CA CYS A 162 -26.10 -26.62 53.45
C CYS A 162 -26.07 -27.30 54.81
N ASP A 163 -26.99 -26.89 55.70
CA ASP A 163 -27.12 -27.51 56.99
C ASP A 163 -27.61 -28.95 56.81
N LYS A 164 -26.87 -29.91 57.39
CA LYS A 164 -27.25 -31.32 57.37
C LYS A 164 -28.20 -31.49 58.54
N GLY A 165 -29.51 -31.30 58.29
CA GLY A 165 -30.54 -31.40 59.31
C GLY A 165 -30.30 -32.62 60.22
N LYS A 166 -30.25 -32.36 61.54
CA LYS A 166 -30.16 -33.38 62.59
C LYS A 166 -31.48 -34.10 62.75
#